data_AF-A0A3G4VEA4-F1
#
_entry.id   AF-A0A3G4VEA4-F1
#
_cell.length_a   1.000
_cell.length_b   1.000
_cell.length_c   1.000
_cell.angle_alpha   90.00
_cell.angle_beta   90.00
_cell.angle_gamma   90.00
#
_symmetry.space_group_name_H-M   'P 1'
#
loop_
_entity.id
_entity.type
_entity.pdbx_description
1 polymer ?
#
loop_
_entity_poly.entity_id
_entity_poly.type
_entity_poly.pdbx_seq_one_letter_code
_entity_poly.pdbx_strand_id
1 'polypeptide(L)'
;MKHSIALSLAISLALAGSAVAAEDIDNGYGDYTINRTFEDLKKSPKDLKAAKRIVFGCYLGCHRPAKEEVPETLSPKLEGFDPQWFLDQWFAMDNERHAGISSQMKEIVYANPPRDMASTAILLGAQKMKYNPMPDVLESEEFKRGKETYDSTCKACHGEQGVSTQKNFPPLKGQMPTYIYEQMIAYRDGKRTNGALAGIMMPYAKMLSEQDYRDVAAYVSGQRVKPIEKEEFITGIGMPAPEGFKLPDTGQIQNFTDTFGEDSDYQGNEPSYTISESGKVVFDNNTQLMWERDSSRIWMTAVEGKAYCANLEIDGYTDWRFPLMKELFSIADMGEFRPAINNDVFLNMPRQNSGIWTFPVSDRHDHVWHVGFPDAHIMGQHTASTKLVRCVRADNDAAYHNMQYVDNGDGTVTEKVTNRMWQQNIDYVKRKFDDSLKYCQDLEYAGYDDWRTPDIKEMNSIVNYNKVSPAIDEEFFPNTPVKSFFWTSTSDVAGPTLHVRPLSARKKNQTPEQLDLRFTGDNEGWAHGYLTGQGFGMSKDSEFYTRCVRNP
;
A
#
# COMPACT_ATOMS: atom_id res chain seq x y z
N MET A 1 -42.80 -47.36 63.82
CA MET A 1 -44.03 -47.49 63.00
C MET A 1 -43.77 -46.74 61.70
N LYS A 2 -43.66 -47.44 60.56
CA LYS A 2 -44.55 -47.32 59.37
C LYS A 2 -44.53 -45.89 58.77
N HIS A 3 -44.09 -45.58 57.54
CA HIS A 3 -44.22 -46.27 56.24
C HIS A 3 -43.21 -45.76 55.20
N SER A 4 -43.10 -46.54 54.12
CA SER A 4 -42.24 -46.44 52.93
C SER A 4 -42.74 -45.49 51.82
N ILE A 5 -41.94 -45.41 50.73
CA ILE A 5 -42.25 -45.08 49.30
C ILE A 5 -42.16 -43.56 48.98
N ALA A 6 -41.57 -43.04 47.90
CA ALA A 6 -41.23 -43.57 46.57
C ALA A 6 -40.07 -42.83 45.90
N LEU A 7 -39.49 -43.53 44.92
CA LEU A 7 -38.55 -43.10 43.89
C LEU A 7 -39.17 -42.07 42.93
N SER A 8 -38.44 -41.03 42.51
CA SER A 8 -38.74 -40.30 41.26
C SER A 8 -37.47 -39.86 40.54
N LEU A 9 -37.47 -40.18 39.25
CA LEU A 9 -36.45 -39.95 38.22
C LEU A 9 -36.04 -38.47 38.12
N ALA A 10 -34.75 -38.18 38.19
CA ALA A 10 -34.20 -36.92 37.68
C ALA A 10 -33.50 -37.18 36.34
N ILE A 11 -34.09 -36.61 35.30
CA ILE A 11 -33.67 -36.61 33.90
C ILE A 11 -32.29 -35.94 33.80
N SER A 12 -31.32 -36.65 33.22
CA SER A 12 -30.03 -36.09 32.84
C SER A 12 -30.20 -35.20 31.60
N LEU A 13 -30.32 -33.88 31.79
CA LEU A 13 -30.14 -32.93 30.70
C LEU A 13 -28.64 -32.83 30.39
N ALA A 14 -28.23 -33.39 29.26
CA ALA A 14 -26.93 -33.09 28.68
C ALA A 14 -26.96 -31.62 28.20
N LEU A 15 -26.30 -30.75 28.96
CA LEU A 15 -25.94 -29.41 28.51
C LEU A 15 -24.92 -29.57 27.38
N ALA A 16 -25.40 -29.47 26.14
CA ALA A 16 -24.55 -29.09 25.02
C ALA A 16 -24.09 -27.66 25.29
N GLY A 17 -22.93 -27.50 25.94
CA GLY A 17 -22.29 -26.21 26.09
C GLY A 17 -21.95 -25.68 24.72
N SER A 18 -22.67 -24.65 24.26
CA SER A 18 -22.16 -23.75 23.23
C SER A 18 -20.93 -23.09 23.81
N ALA A 19 -19.75 -23.62 23.47
CA ALA A 19 -18.49 -22.98 23.79
C ALA A 19 -18.51 -21.58 23.17
N VAL A 20 -18.66 -20.57 24.03
CA VAL A 20 -18.53 -19.17 23.65
C VAL A 20 -17.13 -19.01 23.06
N ALA A 21 -17.02 -18.46 21.85
CA ALA A 21 -15.73 -18.20 21.23
C ALA A 21 -14.89 -17.34 22.19
N ALA A 22 -13.61 -17.68 22.37
CA ALA A 22 -12.75 -16.89 23.23
C ALA A 22 -12.63 -15.47 22.65
N GLU A 23 -12.96 -14.44 23.43
CA GLU A 23 -12.86 -13.06 22.99
C GLU A 23 -11.44 -12.54 23.19
N ASP A 24 -10.94 -11.81 22.19
CA ASP A 24 -9.68 -11.09 22.29
C ASP A 24 -9.78 -9.97 23.33
N ILE A 25 -8.64 -9.61 23.92
CA ILE A 25 -8.57 -8.54 24.91
C ILE A 25 -7.96 -7.31 24.25
N ASP A 26 -8.72 -6.23 24.19
CA ASP A 26 -8.24 -4.91 23.80
C ASP A 26 -8.22 -4.01 25.05
N ASN A 27 -7.02 -3.68 25.53
CA ASN A 27 -6.90 -2.81 26.69
C ASN A 27 -7.00 -1.32 26.34
N GLY A 28 -7.10 -0.96 25.05
CA GLY A 28 -7.13 0.42 24.56
C GLY A 28 -5.79 1.17 24.67
N TYR A 29 -4.73 0.53 25.19
CA TYR A 29 -3.41 1.11 25.41
C TYR A 29 -2.32 0.51 24.51
N GLY A 30 -2.71 -0.27 23.50
CA GLY A 30 -1.78 -0.88 22.54
C GLY A 30 -1.34 -2.30 22.88
N ASP A 31 -1.86 -2.92 23.95
CA ASP A 31 -1.66 -4.35 24.22
C ASP A 31 -2.92 -5.13 23.84
N TYR A 32 -2.98 -5.54 22.59
CA TYR A 32 -4.04 -6.42 22.08
C TYR A 32 -3.62 -7.89 22.25
N THR A 33 -4.40 -8.67 22.99
CA THR A 33 -4.14 -10.11 23.18
C THR A 33 -5.12 -10.95 22.36
N ILE A 34 -4.57 -11.78 21.48
CA ILE A 34 -5.32 -12.72 20.66
C ILE A 34 -5.66 -13.96 21.48
N ASN A 35 -6.96 -14.19 21.70
CA ASN A 35 -7.49 -15.43 22.26
C ASN A 35 -8.20 -16.28 21.20
N ARG A 36 -8.68 -15.66 20.11
CA ARG A 36 -9.36 -16.35 19.01
C ARG A 36 -8.44 -17.30 18.25
N THR A 37 -8.99 -18.45 17.86
CA THR A 37 -8.33 -19.40 16.96
C THR A 37 -8.76 -19.21 15.50
N PHE A 38 -8.11 -19.91 14.57
CA PHE A 38 -8.56 -19.96 13.17
C PHE A 38 -9.97 -20.57 13.03
N GLU A 39 -10.34 -21.54 13.89
CA GLU A 39 -11.70 -22.09 13.90
C GLU A 39 -12.74 -21.07 14.34
N ASP A 40 -12.39 -20.18 15.28
CA ASP A 40 -13.27 -19.09 15.70
C ASP A 40 -13.40 -18.02 14.63
N LEU A 41 -12.30 -17.70 13.93
CA LEU A 41 -12.31 -16.77 12.80
C LEU A 41 -13.26 -17.27 11.68
N LYS A 42 -13.27 -18.57 11.36
CA LYS A 42 -14.18 -19.14 10.36
C LYS A 42 -15.67 -19.01 10.72
N LYS A 43 -16.00 -18.91 12.02
CA LYS A 43 -17.37 -18.70 12.50
C LYS A 43 -17.82 -17.25 12.37
N SER A 44 -16.92 -16.31 12.08
CA SER A 44 -17.21 -14.88 11.87
C SER A 44 -16.96 -14.49 10.40
N PRO A 45 -17.99 -14.56 9.52
CA PRO A 45 -17.85 -14.17 8.12
C PRO A 45 -17.37 -12.73 7.93
N LYS A 46 -17.74 -11.83 8.85
CA LYS A 46 -17.31 -10.43 8.86
C LYS A 46 -15.80 -10.32 9.08
N ASP A 47 -15.29 -10.88 10.18
CA ASP A 47 -13.85 -10.80 10.52
C ASP A 47 -13.00 -11.52 9.47
N LEU A 48 -13.47 -12.66 8.95
CA LEU A 48 -12.77 -13.40 7.90
C LEU A 48 -12.72 -12.62 6.57
N LYS A 49 -13.80 -11.89 6.22
CA LYS A 49 -13.82 -11.04 5.02
C LYS A 49 -12.82 -9.89 5.18
N ALA A 50 -12.80 -9.21 6.33
CA ALA A 50 -11.84 -8.14 6.64
C ALA A 50 -10.39 -8.65 6.57
N ALA A 51 -10.08 -9.75 7.25
CA ALA A 51 -8.75 -10.36 7.23
C ALA A 51 -8.28 -10.72 5.81
N LYS A 52 -9.16 -11.30 4.98
CA LYS A 52 -8.83 -11.63 3.58
C LYS A 52 -8.54 -10.38 2.75
N ARG A 53 -9.29 -9.30 2.96
CA ARG A 53 -9.06 -8.01 2.29
C ARG A 53 -7.70 -7.43 2.67
N ILE A 54 -7.34 -7.46 3.96
CA ILE A 54 -6.05 -6.94 4.42
C ILE A 54 -4.89 -7.80 3.89
N VAL A 55 -4.96 -9.13 4.01
CA VAL A 55 -3.96 -10.05 3.44
C VAL A 55 -3.76 -9.81 1.95
N PHE A 56 -4.84 -9.52 1.24
CA PHE A 56 -4.79 -9.22 -0.17
C PHE A 56 -3.97 -7.95 -0.46
N GLY A 57 -4.20 -6.86 0.27
CA GLY A 57 -3.38 -5.65 0.21
C GLY A 57 -1.90 -5.93 0.55
N CYS A 58 -1.63 -6.77 1.55
CA CYS A 58 -0.27 -7.17 1.91
C CYS A 58 0.47 -7.86 0.74
N TYR A 59 -0.21 -8.75 0.02
CA TYR A 59 0.36 -9.56 -1.06
C TYR A 59 0.47 -8.82 -2.40
N LEU A 60 -0.54 -8.02 -2.78
CA LEU A 60 -0.42 -7.14 -3.95
C LEU A 60 0.67 -6.09 -3.72
N GLY A 61 0.77 -5.61 -2.48
CA GLY A 61 1.72 -4.62 -2.02
C GLY A 61 3.16 -5.11 -2.13
N CYS A 62 3.61 -5.77 -1.06
CA CYS A 62 5.04 -6.04 -0.84
C CYS A 62 5.33 -7.53 -0.68
N HIS A 63 4.42 -8.29 -0.07
CA HIS A 63 4.68 -9.63 0.44
C HIS A 63 4.24 -10.73 -0.53
N ARG A 64 4.70 -10.64 -1.79
CA ARG A 64 4.20 -11.46 -2.91
C ARG A 64 4.21 -12.97 -2.62
N PRO A 65 3.24 -13.72 -3.19
CA PRO A 65 3.19 -15.16 -3.04
C PRO A 65 4.31 -15.86 -3.81
N ALA A 66 4.52 -17.12 -3.44
CA ALA A 66 5.73 -17.86 -3.73
C ALA A 66 6.16 -18.09 -5.19
N LYS A 67 5.29 -17.85 -6.17
CA LYS A 67 5.63 -17.96 -7.60
C LYS A 67 6.26 -16.70 -8.16
N GLU A 68 6.10 -15.56 -7.48
CA GLU A 68 6.58 -14.24 -7.90
C GLU A 68 7.66 -13.71 -6.94
N GLU A 69 8.26 -14.60 -6.15
CA GLU A 69 9.33 -14.28 -5.21
C GLU A 69 10.54 -13.69 -5.95
N VAL A 70 10.95 -12.51 -5.51
CA VAL A 70 12.17 -11.84 -5.94
C VAL A 70 13.19 -12.05 -4.81
N PRO A 71 14.18 -12.96 -4.94
CA PRO A 71 15.11 -13.29 -3.84
C PRO A 71 15.83 -12.08 -3.22
N GLU A 72 15.98 -11.01 -3.98
CA GLU A 72 16.56 -9.71 -3.62
C GLU A 72 15.64 -8.89 -2.69
N THR A 73 14.35 -9.21 -2.58
CA THR A 73 13.40 -8.40 -1.79
C THR A 73 13.67 -8.46 -0.30
N LEU A 74 13.45 -7.33 0.36
CA LEU A 74 13.42 -7.24 1.82
C LEU A 74 12.02 -7.48 2.41
N SER A 75 10.98 -7.61 1.59
CA SER A 75 9.64 -7.94 2.08
C SER A 75 9.60 -9.40 2.57
N PRO A 76 9.37 -9.66 3.87
CA PRO A 76 9.32 -11.03 4.37
C PRO A 76 8.09 -11.78 3.86
N LYS A 77 8.18 -13.11 3.75
CA LYS A 77 7.00 -13.97 3.77
C LYS A 77 6.27 -13.82 5.10
N LEU A 78 4.94 -13.90 5.08
CA LEU A 78 4.07 -13.59 6.23
C LEU A 78 3.40 -14.83 6.84
N GLU A 79 3.55 -15.99 6.21
CA GLU A 79 2.82 -17.19 6.58
C GLU A 79 3.52 -17.97 7.70
N GLY A 80 2.71 -18.55 8.60
CA GLY A 80 3.16 -19.55 9.58
C GLY A 80 3.79 -18.99 10.84
N PHE A 81 3.75 -17.68 11.05
CA PHE A 81 4.10 -17.07 12.34
C PHE A 81 3.02 -17.34 13.38
N ASP A 82 3.41 -17.37 14.65
CA ASP A 82 2.44 -17.33 15.74
C ASP A 82 1.63 -16.01 15.64
N PRO A 83 0.28 -16.05 15.72
CA PRO A 83 -0.54 -14.87 15.54
C PRO A 83 -0.24 -13.73 16.51
N GLN A 84 0.06 -14.03 17.78
CA GLN A 84 0.36 -12.99 18.76
C GLN A 84 1.72 -12.37 18.47
N TRP A 85 2.75 -13.20 18.25
CA TRP A 85 4.08 -12.70 17.91
C TRP A 85 4.04 -11.80 16.67
N PHE A 86 3.23 -12.17 15.68
CA PHE A 86 3.11 -11.43 14.44
C PHE A 86 2.38 -10.08 14.63
N LEU A 87 1.31 -10.06 15.43
CA LEU A 87 0.64 -8.82 15.82
C LEU A 87 1.58 -7.89 16.60
N ASP A 88 2.35 -8.44 17.54
CA ASP A 88 3.33 -7.69 18.33
C ASP A 88 4.41 -7.08 17.42
N GLN A 89 4.82 -7.78 16.34
CA GLN A 89 5.73 -7.19 15.37
C GLN A 89 5.13 -5.95 14.71
N TRP A 90 3.85 -5.97 14.33
CA TRP A 90 3.19 -4.80 13.72
C TRP A 90 3.11 -3.61 14.67
N PHE A 91 2.71 -3.82 15.92
CA PHE A 91 2.66 -2.73 16.90
C PHE A 91 4.04 -2.23 17.30
N ALA A 92 5.04 -3.11 17.39
CA ALA A 92 6.42 -2.70 17.67
C ALA A 92 7.06 -1.89 16.53
N MET A 93 6.50 -1.93 15.30
CA MET A 93 6.96 -1.04 14.23
C MET A 93 6.66 0.43 14.55
N ASP A 94 5.67 0.73 15.39
CA ASP A 94 5.24 2.08 15.76
C ASP A 94 6.27 2.86 16.60
N ASN A 95 6.94 2.19 17.55
CA ASN A 95 7.71 2.88 18.61
C ASN A 95 9.22 3.02 18.35
N GLU A 96 9.82 2.23 17.46
CA GLU A 96 11.30 2.14 17.40
C GLU A 96 11.90 2.10 15.99
N ARG A 97 11.10 1.78 14.95
CA ARG A 97 11.62 1.73 13.58
C ARG A 97 11.43 3.05 12.87
N HIS A 98 12.52 3.79 12.72
CA HIS A 98 12.58 5.09 12.05
C HIS A 98 13.08 5.01 10.60
N ALA A 99 13.40 3.81 10.09
CA ALA A 99 13.91 3.60 8.72
C ALA A 99 13.60 2.19 8.19
N GLY A 100 13.57 2.03 6.87
CA GLY A 100 13.37 0.74 6.16
C GLY A 100 11.90 0.37 5.90
N ILE A 101 11.63 -0.88 5.49
CA ILE A 101 10.29 -1.38 5.09
C ILE A 101 9.15 -1.08 6.07
N SER A 102 9.46 -0.89 7.35
CA SER A 102 8.47 -0.59 8.37
C SER A 102 7.69 0.71 8.14
N SER A 103 8.20 1.69 7.39
CA SER A 103 7.44 2.92 7.07
C SER A 103 6.18 2.61 6.26
N GLN A 104 6.27 1.77 5.22
CA GLN A 104 5.10 1.36 4.44
C GLN A 104 4.18 0.41 5.22
N MET A 105 4.74 -0.45 6.08
CA MET A 105 3.92 -1.34 6.90
C MET A 105 3.09 -0.55 7.93
N LYS A 106 3.62 0.55 8.48
CA LYS A 106 2.92 1.40 9.44
C LYS A 106 1.59 1.93 8.91
N GLU A 107 1.54 2.37 7.64
CA GLU A 107 0.30 2.85 7.01
C GLU A 107 -0.78 1.77 7.03
N ILE A 108 -0.47 0.54 6.62
CA ILE A 108 -1.42 -0.59 6.69
C ILE A 108 -1.83 -0.89 8.14
N VAL A 109 -0.91 -0.82 9.10
CA VAL A 109 -1.23 -1.05 10.52
C VAL A 109 -2.17 0.03 11.07
N TYR A 110 -1.93 1.31 10.75
CA TYR A 110 -2.78 2.42 11.22
C TYR A 110 -4.12 2.51 10.48
N ALA A 111 -4.21 1.96 9.27
CA ALA A 111 -5.43 1.97 8.47
C ALA A 111 -6.52 1.04 9.02
N ASN A 112 -6.13 0.05 9.82
CA ASN A 112 -6.98 -1.07 10.18
C ASN A 112 -7.19 -1.18 11.70
N PRO A 113 -8.41 -1.46 12.17
CA PRO A 113 -8.67 -1.71 13.59
C PRO A 113 -7.80 -2.85 14.15
N PRO A 114 -7.37 -2.79 15.43
CA PRO A 114 -6.59 -3.85 16.07
C PRO A 114 -7.22 -5.25 15.92
N ARG A 115 -8.55 -5.35 15.99
CA ARG A 115 -9.29 -6.61 15.79
C ARG A 115 -9.12 -7.19 14.39
N ASP A 116 -9.10 -6.34 13.37
CA ASP A 116 -8.96 -6.78 11.98
C ASP A 116 -7.51 -7.19 11.70
N MET A 117 -6.54 -6.48 12.29
CA MET A 117 -5.13 -6.90 12.29
C MET A 117 -4.94 -8.23 13.01
N ALA A 118 -5.53 -8.44 14.19
CA ALA A 118 -5.50 -9.73 14.88
C ALA A 118 -6.11 -10.86 14.04
N SER A 119 -7.24 -10.59 13.37
CA SER A 119 -7.89 -11.55 12.46
C SER A 119 -6.99 -11.89 11.26
N THR A 120 -6.26 -10.89 10.74
CA THR A 120 -5.25 -11.04 9.68
C THR A 120 -4.06 -11.88 10.15
N ALA A 121 -3.57 -11.67 11.37
CA ALA A 121 -2.50 -12.47 11.97
C ALA A 121 -2.91 -13.94 12.16
N ILE A 122 -4.14 -14.19 12.63
CA ILE A 122 -4.68 -15.56 12.73
C ILE A 122 -4.72 -16.23 11.34
N LEU A 123 -5.21 -15.51 10.32
CA LEU A 123 -5.33 -16.03 8.96
C LEU A 123 -3.96 -16.36 8.33
N LEU A 124 -2.95 -15.53 8.56
CA LEU A 124 -1.59 -15.73 8.05
C LEU A 124 -0.83 -16.80 8.84
N GLY A 125 -0.99 -16.82 10.17
CA GLY A 125 -0.38 -17.83 11.04
C GLY A 125 -0.91 -19.25 10.79
N ALA A 126 -2.15 -19.38 10.31
CA ALA A 126 -2.72 -20.66 9.89
C ALA A 126 -2.14 -21.19 8.55
N GLN A 127 -1.43 -20.35 7.79
CA GLN A 127 -0.81 -20.73 6.53
C GLN A 127 0.61 -21.27 6.76
N LYS A 128 1.15 -22.02 5.80
CA LYS A 128 2.52 -22.51 5.87
C LYS A 128 3.40 -21.70 4.95
N MET A 129 4.53 -21.20 5.47
CA MET A 129 5.57 -20.57 4.66
C MET A 129 6.06 -21.54 3.59
N LYS A 130 5.93 -21.15 2.32
CA LYS A 130 6.32 -22.00 1.20
C LYS A 130 7.85 -21.98 1.02
N TYR A 131 8.43 -23.17 0.96
CA TYR A 131 9.85 -23.41 0.75
C TYR A 131 10.11 -23.69 -0.75
N ASN A 132 10.82 -22.80 -1.44
CA ASN A 132 11.15 -22.92 -2.86
C ASN A 132 12.69 -22.95 -3.04
N PRO A 133 13.35 -24.06 -2.72
CA PRO A 133 14.80 -24.14 -2.83
C PRO A 133 15.26 -24.20 -4.30
N MET A 134 16.43 -23.64 -4.56
CA MET A 134 17.17 -23.83 -5.81
C MET A 134 17.99 -25.12 -5.71
N PRO A 135 17.85 -26.09 -6.65
CA PRO A 135 18.56 -27.38 -6.56
C PRO A 135 20.07 -27.24 -6.40
N ASP A 136 20.68 -26.32 -7.14
CA ASP A 136 22.12 -26.02 -7.11
C ASP A 136 22.57 -25.36 -5.79
N VAL A 137 21.65 -24.77 -5.01
CA VAL A 137 21.93 -24.30 -3.66
C VAL A 137 21.95 -25.48 -2.68
N LEU A 138 21.01 -26.41 -2.78
CA LEU A 138 20.93 -27.56 -1.86
C LEU A 138 22.20 -28.43 -1.89
N GLU A 139 22.87 -28.49 -3.05
CA GLU A 139 24.09 -29.27 -3.26
C GLU A 139 25.37 -28.47 -2.99
N SER A 140 25.25 -27.16 -2.76
CA SER A 140 26.40 -26.25 -2.60
C SER A 140 27.13 -26.41 -1.27
N GLU A 141 28.40 -26.00 -1.25
CA GLU A 141 29.16 -25.88 0.00
C GLU A 141 28.60 -24.77 0.90
N GLU A 142 28.03 -23.70 0.33
CA GLU A 142 27.33 -22.66 1.10
C GLU A 142 26.21 -23.24 1.98
N PHE A 143 25.40 -24.14 1.43
CA PHE A 143 24.30 -24.78 2.17
C PHE A 143 24.81 -25.70 3.28
N LYS A 144 25.90 -26.43 3.05
CA LYS A 144 26.53 -27.30 4.06
C LYS A 144 27.11 -26.50 5.22
N ARG A 145 27.91 -25.46 4.93
CA ARG A 145 28.43 -24.54 5.96
C ARG A 145 27.29 -23.86 6.72
N GLY A 146 26.26 -23.43 5.99
CA GLY A 146 25.06 -22.84 6.57
C GLY A 146 24.36 -23.76 7.56
N LYS A 147 24.26 -25.06 7.24
CA LYS A 147 23.73 -26.07 8.15
C LYS A 147 24.56 -26.20 9.42
N GLU A 148 25.88 -26.31 9.29
CA GLU A 148 26.79 -26.46 10.44
C GLU A 148 26.69 -25.28 11.39
N THR A 149 26.74 -24.06 10.85
CA THR A 149 26.53 -22.82 11.63
C THR A 149 25.14 -22.83 12.26
N TYR A 150 24.07 -23.04 11.48
CA TYR A 150 22.69 -23.03 11.98
C TYR A 150 22.45 -24.04 13.11
N ASP A 151 22.95 -25.27 12.96
CA ASP A 151 22.78 -26.32 13.95
C ASP A 151 23.43 -25.95 15.30
N SER A 152 24.59 -25.29 15.24
CA SER A 152 25.34 -24.90 16.44
C SER A 152 24.80 -23.63 17.11
N THR A 153 24.20 -22.70 16.35
CA THR A 153 23.81 -21.37 16.89
C THR A 153 22.32 -21.09 16.94
N CYS A 154 21.53 -21.63 16.00
CA CYS A 154 20.15 -21.17 15.74
C CYS A 154 19.08 -22.21 16.11
N LYS A 155 19.38 -23.50 15.91
CA LYS A 155 18.42 -24.61 15.99
C LYS A 155 17.68 -24.71 17.32
N ALA A 156 18.33 -24.37 18.44
CA ALA A 156 17.74 -24.47 19.77
C ALA A 156 16.46 -23.62 19.94
N CYS A 157 16.39 -22.48 19.25
CA CYS A 157 15.24 -21.57 19.31
C CYS A 157 14.36 -21.68 18.06
N HIS A 158 14.96 -21.75 16.87
CA HIS A 158 14.23 -21.70 15.60
C HIS A 158 13.85 -23.09 15.03
N GLY A 159 14.16 -24.17 15.74
CA GLY A 159 13.83 -25.54 15.33
C GLY A 159 14.71 -26.09 14.21
N GLU A 160 14.43 -27.31 13.78
CA GLU A 160 15.16 -27.97 12.68
C GLU A 160 14.99 -27.19 11.38
N GLN A 161 16.08 -26.73 10.77
CA GLN A 161 16.08 -25.91 9.55
C GLN A 161 15.10 -24.72 9.58
N GLY A 162 14.85 -24.12 10.74
CA GLY A 162 13.97 -22.96 10.87
C GLY A 162 12.48 -23.30 10.98
N VAL A 163 12.10 -24.57 11.22
CA VAL A 163 10.71 -24.97 11.46
C VAL A 163 10.38 -24.82 12.95
N SER A 164 10.28 -23.57 13.41
CA SER A 164 9.91 -23.27 14.80
C SER A 164 8.43 -23.56 15.04
N THR A 165 8.11 -24.11 16.21
CA THR A 165 6.74 -24.27 16.74
C THR A 165 6.54 -23.48 18.03
N GLN A 166 7.53 -22.69 18.45
CA GLN A 166 7.49 -21.92 19.68
C GLN A 166 6.89 -20.54 19.41
N LYS A 167 5.95 -20.11 20.26
CA LYS A 167 5.24 -18.83 20.10
C LYS A 167 6.16 -17.63 19.91
N ASN A 168 7.28 -17.61 20.64
CA ASN A 168 8.19 -16.47 20.71
C ASN A 168 9.30 -16.49 19.65
N PHE A 169 9.47 -17.60 18.92
CA PHE A 169 10.57 -17.76 17.97
C PHE A 169 10.00 -17.99 16.57
N PRO A 170 10.19 -17.04 15.63
CA PRO A 170 9.58 -17.13 14.32
C PRO A 170 10.15 -18.29 13.50
N PRO A 171 9.35 -18.87 12.59
CA PRO A 171 9.87 -19.77 11.57
C PRO A 171 10.77 -19.02 10.58
N LEU A 172 11.82 -19.69 10.12
CA LEU A 172 12.78 -19.18 9.12
C LEU A 172 12.77 -20.00 7.83
N LYS A 173 12.22 -21.22 7.86
CA LYS A 173 12.26 -22.13 6.71
C LYS A 173 11.50 -21.55 5.52
N GLY A 174 12.23 -21.26 4.44
CA GLY A 174 11.70 -20.69 3.22
C GLY A 174 11.57 -19.17 3.25
N GLN A 175 11.99 -18.47 4.29
CA GLN A 175 11.97 -17.02 4.32
C GLN A 175 12.91 -16.42 3.24
N MET A 176 12.68 -15.18 2.81
CA MET A 176 13.47 -14.51 1.77
C MET A 176 14.94 -14.38 2.20
N PRO A 177 15.92 -14.84 1.39
CA PRO A 177 17.32 -14.92 1.80
C PRO A 177 17.90 -13.53 2.11
N THR A 178 17.59 -12.53 1.28
CA THR A 178 18.07 -11.16 1.46
C THR A 178 17.43 -10.48 2.66
N TYR A 179 16.14 -10.74 2.95
CA TYR A 179 15.53 -10.31 4.20
C TYR A 179 16.27 -10.87 5.42
N ILE A 180 16.54 -12.18 5.45
CA ILE A 180 17.26 -12.81 6.58
C ILE A 180 18.63 -12.17 6.77
N TYR A 181 19.38 -12.00 5.68
CA TYR A 181 20.68 -11.36 5.67
C TYR A 181 20.62 -9.95 6.27
N GLU A 182 19.71 -9.10 5.79
CA GLU A 182 19.56 -7.73 6.31
C GLU A 182 19.05 -7.70 7.75
N GLN A 183 18.22 -8.65 8.18
CA GLN A 183 17.79 -8.72 9.59
C GLN A 183 18.97 -9.06 10.51
N MET A 184 19.87 -9.95 10.10
CA MET A 184 21.08 -10.26 10.87
C MET A 184 22.01 -9.04 10.97
N ILE A 185 22.21 -8.30 9.87
CA ILE A 185 22.92 -7.02 9.89
C ILE A 185 22.25 -6.02 10.84
N ALA A 186 20.92 -5.88 10.75
CA ALA A 186 20.18 -4.94 11.59
C ALA A 186 20.28 -5.27 13.09
N TYR A 187 20.28 -6.55 13.46
CA TYR A 187 20.54 -6.98 14.85
C TYR A 187 21.99 -6.74 15.29
N ARG A 188 22.97 -7.06 14.43
CA ARG A 188 24.40 -6.82 14.70
C ARG A 188 24.66 -5.34 14.99
N ASP A 189 24.12 -4.48 14.15
CA ASP A 189 24.33 -3.03 14.19
C ASP A 189 23.42 -2.31 15.20
N GLY A 190 22.51 -3.03 15.87
CA GLY A 190 21.55 -2.45 16.80
C GLY A 190 20.50 -1.55 16.16
N LYS A 191 20.30 -1.65 14.85
CA LYS A 191 19.23 -0.96 14.11
C LYS A 191 17.87 -1.62 14.31
N ARG A 192 17.84 -2.89 14.71
CA ARG A 192 16.63 -3.64 15.09
C ARG A 192 16.62 -3.93 16.58
N THR A 193 15.86 -3.14 17.33
CA THR A 193 15.71 -3.23 18.80
C THR A 193 14.32 -3.70 19.23
N ASN A 194 13.40 -3.86 18.28
CA ASN A 194 11.97 -3.91 18.56
C ASN A 194 11.53 -5.19 19.31
N GLY A 195 10.89 -4.99 20.46
CA GLY A 195 10.29 -6.04 21.29
C GLY A 195 11.28 -6.72 22.25
N ALA A 196 10.75 -7.28 23.33
CA ALA A 196 11.54 -7.88 24.42
C ALA A 196 12.51 -9.00 23.98
N LEU A 197 12.32 -9.56 22.77
CA LEU A 197 13.09 -10.68 22.23
C LEU A 197 14.16 -10.26 21.20
N ALA A 198 14.13 -9.03 20.66
CA ALA A 198 15.18 -8.57 19.73
C ALA A 198 16.56 -8.60 20.37
N GLY A 199 16.65 -8.27 21.66
CA GLY A 199 17.89 -8.32 22.44
C GLY A 199 18.52 -9.72 22.50
N ILE A 200 17.73 -10.79 22.35
CA ILE A 200 18.25 -12.17 22.32
C ILE A 200 19.06 -12.42 21.04
N MET A 201 18.67 -11.84 19.90
CA MET A 201 19.34 -12.06 18.62
C MET A 201 20.65 -11.28 18.45
N MET A 202 20.80 -10.12 19.12
CA MET A 202 21.96 -9.24 18.91
C MET A 202 23.32 -9.91 19.20
N PRO A 203 23.51 -10.68 20.29
CA PRO A 203 24.78 -11.38 20.53
C PRO A 203 25.10 -12.42 19.45
N TYR A 204 24.10 -13.20 19.02
CA TYR A 204 24.29 -14.19 17.94
C TYR A 204 24.64 -13.53 16.62
N ALA A 205 24.00 -12.41 16.30
CA ALA A 205 24.38 -11.64 15.12
C ALA A 205 25.83 -11.14 15.22
N LYS A 206 26.26 -10.58 16.35
CA LYS A 206 27.63 -10.07 16.54
C LYS A 206 28.73 -11.14 16.51
N MET A 207 28.40 -12.40 16.84
CA MET A 207 29.36 -13.51 16.83
C MET A 207 29.66 -14.07 15.43
N LEU A 208 28.76 -13.85 14.48
CA LEU A 208 28.81 -14.43 13.13
C LEU A 208 29.28 -13.40 12.10
N SER A 209 29.97 -13.86 11.05
CA SER A 209 30.40 -13.04 9.93
C SER A 209 29.27 -12.82 8.91
N GLU A 210 29.44 -11.86 7.99
CA GLU A 210 28.49 -11.69 6.89
C GLU A 210 28.45 -12.91 5.95
N GLN A 211 29.55 -13.66 5.83
CA GLN A 211 29.55 -14.91 5.09
C GLN A 211 28.68 -15.96 5.81
N ASP A 212 28.77 -16.05 7.13
CA ASP A 212 27.89 -16.93 7.91
C ASP A 212 26.41 -16.56 7.74
N TYR A 213 26.08 -15.27 7.67
CA TYR A 213 24.71 -14.85 7.38
C TYR A 213 24.22 -15.34 6.02
N ARG A 214 25.06 -15.25 4.98
CA ARG A 214 24.73 -15.74 3.64
C ARG A 214 24.55 -17.25 3.61
N ASP A 215 25.44 -17.98 4.28
CA ASP A 215 25.40 -19.44 4.34
C ASP A 215 24.18 -19.91 5.15
N VAL A 216 23.88 -19.31 6.31
CA VAL A 216 22.68 -19.59 7.11
C VAL A 216 21.41 -19.25 6.32
N ALA A 217 21.37 -18.10 5.65
CA ALA A 217 20.25 -17.73 4.78
C ALA A 217 20.06 -18.77 3.66
N ALA A 218 21.14 -19.25 3.03
CA ALA A 218 21.08 -20.31 2.03
C ALA A 218 20.52 -21.62 2.60
N TYR A 219 20.90 -22.00 3.81
CA TYR A 219 20.42 -23.21 4.47
C TYR A 219 18.91 -23.16 4.80
N VAL A 220 18.43 -22.07 5.40
CA VAL A 220 17.03 -21.98 5.85
C VAL A 220 16.07 -21.64 4.70
N SER A 221 16.50 -20.84 3.72
CA SER A 221 15.67 -20.45 2.57
C SER A 221 15.77 -21.41 1.39
N GLY A 222 16.91 -22.12 1.25
CA GLY A 222 17.25 -22.88 0.06
C GLY A 222 17.63 -22.00 -1.14
N GLN A 223 17.93 -20.72 -0.94
CA GLN A 223 18.23 -19.73 -2.00
C GLN A 223 19.46 -18.89 -1.65
N ARG A 224 20.19 -18.39 -2.64
CA ARG A 224 21.33 -17.48 -2.39
C ARG A 224 20.84 -16.07 -2.05
N VAL A 225 21.54 -15.42 -1.12
CA VAL A 225 21.41 -13.97 -0.89
C VAL A 225 21.88 -13.26 -2.14
N LYS A 226 21.05 -12.36 -2.66
CA LYS A 226 21.42 -11.50 -3.78
C LYS A 226 21.43 -10.05 -3.31
N PRO A 227 22.50 -9.30 -3.60
CA PRO A 227 22.55 -7.88 -3.26
C PRO A 227 21.42 -7.10 -3.92
N ILE A 228 20.99 -6.06 -3.23
CA ILE A 228 20.00 -5.11 -3.73
C ILE A 228 20.72 -4.05 -4.55
N GLU A 229 20.30 -3.87 -5.80
CA GLU A 229 20.75 -2.76 -6.63
C GLU A 229 20.19 -1.45 -6.09
N LYS A 230 21.09 -0.48 -5.85
CA LYS A 230 20.76 0.86 -5.36
C LYS A 230 21.11 1.86 -6.45
N GLU A 231 20.13 2.68 -6.82
CA GLU A 231 20.24 3.66 -7.90
C GLU A 231 19.57 4.97 -7.47
N GLU A 232 20.14 6.12 -7.86
CA GLU A 232 19.48 7.41 -7.68
C GLU A 232 18.54 7.67 -8.85
N PHE A 233 17.31 8.07 -8.52
CA PHE A 233 16.25 8.32 -9.48
C PHE A 233 15.93 9.81 -9.56
N ILE A 234 15.36 10.23 -10.70
CA ILE A 234 14.96 11.63 -10.88
C ILE A 234 13.90 12.02 -9.85
N THR A 235 14.11 13.16 -9.21
CA THR A 235 13.27 13.66 -8.10
C THR A 235 12.25 14.71 -8.56
N GLY A 236 12.38 15.20 -9.79
CA GLY A 236 11.64 16.36 -10.29
C GLY A 236 12.15 17.70 -9.77
N ILE A 237 13.03 17.73 -8.76
CA ILE A 237 13.54 18.98 -8.17
C ILE A 237 14.24 19.81 -9.26
N GLY A 238 13.83 21.07 -9.39
CA GLY A 238 14.33 22.00 -10.39
C GLY A 238 13.59 21.99 -11.72
N MET A 239 12.70 21.02 -11.97
CA MET A 239 11.86 20.98 -13.16
C MET A 239 10.69 21.98 -13.01
N PRO A 240 10.42 22.87 -13.98
CA PRO A 240 9.25 23.73 -13.94
C PRO A 240 7.96 22.93 -14.19
N ALA A 241 6.82 23.43 -13.73
CA ALA A 241 5.52 22.89 -14.16
C ALA A 241 5.31 23.15 -15.66
N PRO A 242 4.66 22.23 -16.40
CA PRO A 242 4.34 22.48 -17.81
C PRO A 242 3.50 23.75 -17.99
N GLU A 243 3.85 24.57 -18.98
CA GLU A 243 3.12 25.81 -19.26
C GLU A 243 1.69 25.49 -19.72
N GLY A 244 0.67 26.05 -19.04
CA GLY A 244 -0.73 25.74 -19.35
C GLY A 244 -1.26 24.46 -18.72
N PHE A 245 -0.51 23.87 -17.77
CA PHE A 245 -0.95 22.73 -16.97
C PHE A 245 -2.32 22.97 -16.34
N LYS A 246 -3.18 21.96 -16.45
CA LYS A 246 -4.44 21.82 -15.72
C LYS A 246 -4.46 20.42 -15.13
N LEU A 247 -4.82 20.31 -13.85
CA LEU A 247 -5.02 19.02 -13.23
C LEU A 247 -6.24 18.34 -13.87
N PRO A 248 -6.09 17.16 -14.49
CA PRO A 248 -7.22 16.41 -15.01
C PRO A 248 -8.12 15.92 -13.87
N ASP A 249 -9.41 15.91 -14.12
CA ASP A 249 -10.43 15.28 -13.28
C ASP A 249 -10.16 13.77 -13.13
N THR A 250 -10.76 13.12 -12.14
CA THR A 250 -10.60 11.69 -11.90
C THR A 250 -11.31 10.83 -12.93
N GLY A 251 -12.28 11.39 -13.68
CA GLY A 251 -13.10 10.66 -14.65
C GLY A 251 -14.32 9.96 -14.03
N GLN A 252 -14.58 10.17 -12.72
CA GLN A 252 -15.80 9.71 -12.07
C GLN A 252 -16.99 10.60 -12.44
N ILE A 253 -17.99 9.98 -13.05
CA ILE A 253 -19.17 10.68 -13.57
C ILE A 253 -20.45 10.36 -12.78
N GLN A 254 -20.37 9.53 -11.73
CA GLN A 254 -21.54 9.00 -11.02
C GLN A 254 -21.36 9.07 -9.51
N ASN A 255 -22.47 9.23 -8.80
CA ASN A 255 -22.46 9.23 -7.34
C ASN A 255 -22.50 7.79 -6.80
N PHE A 256 -21.89 7.58 -5.64
CA PHE A 256 -21.80 6.31 -4.92
C PHE A 256 -22.37 6.41 -3.49
N THR A 257 -22.80 7.59 -3.07
CA THR A 257 -23.65 7.85 -1.91
C THR A 257 -24.81 8.78 -2.31
N ASP A 258 -25.77 8.94 -1.40
CA ASP A 258 -26.84 9.95 -1.52
C ASP A 258 -26.40 11.31 -0.93
N THR A 259 -25.19 11.40 -0.38
CA THR A 259 -24.60 12.63 0.17
C THR A 259 -23.94 13.45 -0.94
N PHE A 260 -24.35 14.71 -1.10
CA PHE A 260 -23.71 15.65 -2.03
C PHE A 260 -22.27 16.00 -1.59
N GLY A 261 -21.39 16.22 -2.57
CA GLY A 261 -19.99 16.58 -2.38
C GLY A 261 -19.02 15.50 -2.81
N GLU A 262 -19.50 14.45 -3.50
CA GLU A 262 -18.63 13.49 -4.18
C GLU A 262 -17.95 14.14 -5.39
N ASP A 263 -16.89 13.50 -5.85
CA ASP A 263 -16.12 13.89 -7.03
C ASP A 263 -17.01 14.22 -8.24
N SER A 264 -17.94 13.32 -8.55
CA SER A 264 -18.91 13.43 -9.64
C SER A 264 -19.93 14.55 -9.51
N ASP A 265 -20.08 15.16 -8.33
CA ASP A 265 -20.96 16.32 -8.14
C ASP A 265 -20.32 17.62 -8.65
N TYR A 266 -19.01 17.62 -8.94
CA TYR A 266 -18.27 18.79 -9.42
C TYR A 266 -17.88 18.64 -10.89
N GLN A 267 -17.80 19.77 -11.59
CA GLN A 267 -17.29 19.80 -12.97
C GLN A 267 -15.78 20.04 -12.97
N GLY A 268 -15.00 18.98 -13.16
CA GLY A 268 -13.54 19.05 -13.30
C GLY A 268 -13.03 19.27 -14.73
N ASN A 269 -11.70 19.21 -14.91
CA ASN A 269 -11.09 19.21 -16.25
C ASN A 269 -11.11 17.78 -16.82
N GLU A 270 -12.14 17.43 -17.59
CA GLU A 270 -12.26 16.11 -18.22
C GLU A 270 -10.95 15.63 -18.89
N PRO A 271 -10.53 14.36 -18.69
CA PRO A 271 -9.36 13.81 -19.36
C PRO A 271 -9.42 13.99 -20.87
N SER A 272 -8.41 14.65 -21.44
CA SER A 272 -8.40 15.07 -22.84
C SER A 272 -7.07 14.74 -23.49
N TYR A 273 -7.12 13.98 -24.60
CA TYR A 273 -5.94 13.44 -25.24
C TYR A 273 -5.98 13.60 -26.76
N THR A 274 -4.83 13.93 -27.35
CA THR A 274 -4.63 13.96 -28.80
C THR A 274 -3.62 12.88 -29.18
N ILE A 275 -3.94 12.03 -30.15
CA ILE A 275 -3.00 11.01 -30.64
C ILE A 275 -2.25 11.59 -31.84
N SER A 276 -0.92 11.46 -31.83
CA SER A 276 -0.04 11.80 -32.95
C SER A 276 -0.46 11.12 -34.27
N GLU A 277 -0.10 11.72 -35.41
CA GLU A 277 -0.37 11.14 -36.74
C GLU A 277 0.26 9.74 -36.91
N SER A 278 1.43 9.52 -36.30
CA SER A 278 2.10 8.21 -36.30
C SER A 278 1.32 7.14 -35.52
N GLY A 279 0.43 7.56 -34.62
CA GLY A 279 -0.27 6.72 -33.67
C GLY A 279 0.57 6.24 -32.49
N LYS A 280 1.81 6.72 -32.30
CA LYS A 280 2.76 6.22 -31.28
C LYS A 280 2.88 7.08 -30.03
N VAL A 281 2.54 8.36 -30.13
CA VAL A 281 2.58 9.34 -29.03
C VAL A 281 1.18 9.86 -28.70
N VAL A 282 0.93 10.08 -27.41
CA VAL A 282 -0.26 10.75 -26.88
C VAL A 282 0.14 12.09 -26.29
N PHE A 283 -0.53 13.16 -26.72
CA PHE A 283 -0.46 14.47 -26.09
C PHE A 283 -1.60 14.57 -25.07
N ASP A 284 -1.27 14.84 -23.81
CA ASP A 284 -2.24 15.16 -22.78
C ASP A 284 -2.57 16.66 -22.83
N ASN A 285 -3.78 16.98 -23.26
CA ASN A 285 -4.22 18.36 -23.50
C ASN A 285 -4.44 19.14 -22.19
N ASN A 286 -4.45 18.47 -21.04
CA ASN A 286 -4.58 19.10 -19.73
C ASN A 286 -3.19 19.32 -19.12
N THR A 287 -2.39 18.26 -19.00
CA THR A 287 -1.08 18.35 -18.33
C THR A 287 0.03 18.89 -19.20
N GLN A 288 -0.19 18.99 -20.52
CA GLN A 288 0.83 19.32 -21.53
C GLN A 288 2.00 18.32 -21.59
N LEU A 289 1.83 17.14 -20.99
CA LEU A 289 2.79 16.05 -21.07
C LEU A 289 2.56 15.24 -22.35
N MET A 290 3.63 14.63 -22.83
CA MET A 290 3.57 13.68 -23.94
C MET A 290 3.97 12.30 -23.46
N TRP A 291 3.20 11.32 -23.87
CA TRP A 291 3.33 9.94 -23.42
C TRP A 291 3.62 9.02 -24.58
N GLU A 292 4.50 8.06 -24.37
CA GLU A 292 4.55 6.85 -25.19
C GLU A 292 3.15 6.23 -25.16
N ARG A 293 2.58 5.85 -26.31
CA ARG A 293 1.21 5.33 -26.39
C ARG A 293 1.10 3.84 -26.09
N ASP A 294 2.06 3.03 -26.53
CA ASP A 294 2.11 1.59 -26.27
C ASP A 294 3.20 1.35 -25.23
N SER A 295 2.83 1.01 -23.99
CA SER A 295 3.83 0.73 -22.96
C SER A 295 4.66 -0.50 -23.32
N SER A 296 5.76 -0.71 -22.60
CA SER A 296 6.65 -1.85 -22.80
C SER A 296 5.86 -3.17 -22.82
N ARG A 297 6.20 -4.07 -23.74
CA ARG A 297 5.58 -5.42 -23.84
C ARG A 297 6.28 -6.46 -22.99
N ILE A 298 7.43 -6.08 -22.43
CA ILE A 298 8.22 -6.89 -21.50
C ILE A 298 8.22 -6.21 -20.14
N TRP A 299 8.25 -7.06 -19.13
CA TRP A 299 8.29 -6.65 -17.73
C TRP A 299 9.74 -6.43 -17.35
N MET A 300 10.01 -5.27 -16.77
CA MET A 300 11.37 -4.79 -16.50
C MET A 300 11.52 -4.46 -15.02
N THR A 301 12.74 -4.62 -14.49
CA THR A 301 13.12 -4.01 -13.21
C THR A 301 13.02 -2.49 -13.31
N ALA A 302 13.00 -1.79 -12.16
CA ALA A 302 12.99 -0.33 -12.19
C ALA A 302 14.23 0.25 -12.88
N VAL A 303 15.38 -0.40 -12.73
CA VAL A 303 16.66 -0.01 -13.37
C VAL A 303 16.61 -0.24 -14.87
N GLU A 304 16.12 -1.40 -15.32
CA GLU A 304 15.90 -1.69 -16.74
C GLU A 304 14.90 -0.70 -17.36
N GLY A 305 13.83 -0.35 -16.64
CA GLY A 305 12.84 0.61 -17.10
C GLY A 305 13.36 2.04 -17.24
N LYS A 306 14.21 2.47 -16.30
CA LYS A 306 14.95 3.75 -16.41
C LYS A 306 15.77 3.79 -17.71
N ALA A 307 16.53 2.72 -17.96
CA ALA A 307 17.36 2.59 -19.15
C ALA A 307 16.53 2.51 -20.43
N TYR A 308 15.38 1.83 -20.40
CA TYR A 308 14.45 1.78 -21.52
C TYR A 308 14.02 3.18 -21.96
N CYS A 309 13.52 4.01 -21.03
CA CYS A 309 13.06 5.36 -21.38
C CYS A 309 14.20 6.26 -21.85
N ALA A 310 15.37 6.19 -21.22
CA ALA A 310 16.52 7.01 -21.60
C ALA A 310 17.07 6.69 -23.00
N ASN A 311 16.76 5.52 -23.56
CA ASN A 311 17.16 5.11 -24.91
C ASN A 311 16.00 5.10 -25.92
N LEU A 312 14.82 5.58 -25.51
CA LEU A 312 13.63 5.56 -26.36
C LEU A 312 13.70 6.68 -27.40
N GLU A 313 13.41 6.34 -28.66
CA GLU A 313 13.23 7.30 -29.74
C GLU A 313 11.91 7.03 -30.46
N ILE A 314 10.95 7.94 -30.33
CA ILE A 314 9.62 7.86 -30.94
C ILE A 314 9.24 9.23 -31.47
N ASP A 315 8.72 9.27 -32.70
CA ASP A 315 8.23 10.49 -33.37
C ASP A 315 9.26 11.63 -33.44
N GLY A 316 10.55 11.28 -33.52
CA GLY A 316 11.65 12.24 -33.59
C GLY A 316 12.09 12.81 -32.25
N TYR A 317 11.48 12.38 -31.14
CA TYR A 317 11.85 12.78 -29.78
C TYR A 317 12.78 11.74 -29.15
N THR A 318 13.84 12.22 -28.49
CA THR A 318 14.89 11.42 -27.83
C THR A 318 15.05 11.75 -26.34
N ASP A 319 14.28 12.70 -25.83
CA ASP A 319 14.27 13.22 -24.47
C ASP A 319 13.23 12.52 -23.58
N TRP A 320 12.90 11.27 -23.91
CA TRP A 320 11.99 10.44 -23.12
C TRP A 320 12.61 10.11 -21.77
N ARG A 321 11.78 10.15 -20.74
CA ARG A 321 12.16 9.82 -19.37
C ARG A 321 11.12 8.95 -18.70
N PHE A 322 11.54 8.36 -17.60
CA PHE A 322 10.59 7.73 -16.70
C PHE A 322 9.68 8.80 -16.08
N PRO A 323 8.39 8.47 -15.85
CA PRO A 323 7.47 9.41 -15.26
C PRO A 323 7.74 9.61 -13.77
N LEU A 324 7.43 10.82 -13.29
CA LEU A 324 7.27 11.09 -11.87
C LEU A 324 5.91 10.58 -11.38
N MET A 325 5.77 10.38 -10.07
CA MET A 325 4.56 9.78 -9.50
C MET A 325 3.30 10.54 -9.92
N LYS A 326 3.28 11.85 -9.72
CA LYS A 326 2.12 12.68 -9.99
C LYS A 326 1.76 12.72 -11.48
N GLU A 327 2.75 12.64 -12.38
CA GLU A 327 2.53 12.57 -13.83
C GLU A 327 1.84 11.27 -14.22
N LEU A 328 2.33 10.13 -13.72
CA LEU A 328 1.70 8.85 -14.07
C LEU A 328 0.29 8.73 -13.46
N PHE A 329 0.10 9.30 -12.26
CA PHE A 329 -1.20 9.29 -11.59
C PHE A 329 -2.21 10.23 -12.28
N SER A 330 -1.76 11.31 -12.95
CA SER A 330 -2.67 12.24 -13.62
C SER A 330 -3.43 11.63 -14.80
N ILE A 331 -2.87 10.58 -15.43
CA ILE A 331 -3.51 9.86 -16.55
C ILE A 331 -4.38 8.67 -16.10
N ALA A 332 -4.46 8.38 -14.80
CA ALA A 332 -5.40 7.39 -14.28
C ALA A 332 -6.85 7.88 -14.40
N ASP A 333 -7.77 6.96 -14.66
CA ASP A 333 -9.22 7.20 -14.70
C ASP A 333 -9.88 6.35 -13.61
N MET A 334 -10.30 7.00 -12.53
CA MET A 334 -10.92 6.37 -11.35
C MET A 334 -12.39 6.01 -11.59
N GLY A 335 -12.97 6.39 -12.74
CA GLY A 335 -14.24 5.88 -13.23
C GLY A 335 -14.10 4.55 -13.99
N GLU A 336 -12.89 4.13 -14.33
CA GLU A 336 -12.60 2.86 -15.00
C GLU A 336 -11.99 1.83 -14.05
N PHE A 337 -12.17 0.55 -14.38
CA PHE A 337 -11.62 -0.56 -13.61
C PHE A 337 -11.08 -1.64 -14.55
N ARG A 338 -9.85 -2.10 -14.28
CA ARG A 338 -9.17 -3.18 -15.02
C ARG A 338 -9.08 -2.99 -16.54
N PRO A 339 -8.39 -1.94 -16.99
CA PRO A 339 -7.61 -0.99 -16.19
C PRO A 339 -8.29 0.38 -15.99
N ALA A 340 -7.95 1.05 -14.89
CA ALA A 340 -8.30 2.41 -14.49
C ALA A 340 -7.58 3.47 -15.35
N ILE A 341 -7.80 3.42 -16.66
CA ILE A 341 -7.26 4.33 -17.67
C ILE A 341 -8.03 4.17 -18.99
N ASN A 342 -8.06 5.23 -19.80
CA ASN A 342 -8.63 5.18 -21.14
C ASN A 342 -7.81 4.29 -22.10
N ASN A 343 -8.31 3.09 -22.39
CA ASN A 343 -7.63 2.10 -23.23
C ASN A 343 -7.72 2.36 -24.75
N ASP A 344 -8.58 3.28 -25.19
CA ASP A 344 -8.58 3.72 -26.60
C ASP A 344 -7.36 4.63 -26.87
N VAL A 345 -6.92 5.33 -25.83
CA VAL A 345 -5.78 6.25 -25.85
C VAL A 345 -4.49 5.52 -25.48
N PHE A 346 -4.44 4.87 -24.32
CA PHE A 346 -3.23 4.22 -23.79
C PHE A 346 -3.28 2.70 -23.95
N LEU A 347 -2.34 2.16 -24.73
CA LEU A 347 -2.32 0.74 -25.11
C LEU A 347 -1.42 -0.09 -24.19
N ASN A 348 -1.68 -1.40 -24.13
CA ASN A 348 -0.87 -2.39 -23.40
C ASN A 348 -0.78 -2.17 -21.87
N MET A 349 -1.91 -1.77 -21.27
CA MET A 349 -2.00 -1.50 -19.83
C MET A 349 -2.28 -2.77 -19.01
N PRO A 350 -1.67 -2.90 -17.81
CA PRO A 350 -1.86 -4.06 -16.96
C PRO A 350 -3.27 -4.08 -16.35
N ARG A 351 -3.99 -5.20 -16.49
CA ARG A 351 -5.40 -5.33 -16.03
C ARG A 351 -5.59 -6.04 -14.69
N GLN A 352 -4.57 -6.75 -14.21
CA GLN A 352 -4.70 -7.61 -13.02
C GLN A 352 -3.66 -7.29 -11.97
N ASN A 353 -2.53 -7.98 -11.95
CA ASN A 353 -1.58 -7.89 -10.84
C ASN A 353 -0.31 -7.22 -11.31
N SER A 354 -0.34 -5.89 -11.44
CA SER A 354 0.82 -5.05 -11.73
C SER A 354 0.48 -3.56 -11.75
N GLY A 355 1.47 -2.76 -12.08
CA GLY A 355 1.35 -1.35 -12.40
C GLY A 355 2.35 -0.95 -13.49
N ILE A 356 2.44 0.34 -13.70
CA ILE A 356 3.51 0.98 -14.45
C ILE A 356 4.47 1.63 -13.45
N TRP A 357 5.78 1.44 -13.65
CA TRP A 357 6.79 2.06 -12.80
C TRP A 357 6.79 3.60 -12.88
N THR A 358 7.15 4.25 -11.77
CA THR A 358 7.32 5.70 -11.67
C THR A 358 8.22 6.10 -10.48
N PHE A 359 8.94 7.21 -10.58
CA PHE A 359 9.90 7.67 -9.55
C PHE A 359 9.31 8.74 -8.60
N PRO A 360 9.91 8.98 -7.40
CA PRO A 360 10.68 8.12 -6.51
C PRO A 360 10.02 7.90 -5.13
N VAL A 361 10.38 6.81 -4.45
CA VAL A 361 10.11 6.59 -3.01
C VAL A 361 11.24 7.26 -2.23
N SER A 362 10.99 8.41 -1.60
CA SER A 362 12.08 9.23 -1.05
C SER A 362 12.87 8.61 0.10
N ASP A 363 12.32 7.63 0.83
CA ASP A 363 13.02 7.03 1.97
C ASP A 363 13.83 5.78 1.62
N ARG A 364 13.80 5.30 0.37
CA ARG A 364 14.37 4.00 -0.02
C ARG A 364 15.06 4.00 -1.38
N HIS A 365 16.33 3.60 -1.38
CA HIS A 365 17.12 3.39 -2.60
C HIS A 365 16.79 2.07 -3.32
N ASP A 366 16.02 1.19 -2.67
CA ASP A 366 15.68 -0.15 -3.14
C ASP A 366 14.20 -0.32 -3.48
N HIS A 367 13.40 0.74 -3.36
CA HIS A 367 12.00 0.74 -3.73
C HIS A 367 11.70 1.92 -4.63
N VAL A 368 10.82 1.68 -5.58
CA VAL A 368 10.33 2.67 -6.54
C VAL A 368 8.81 2.59 -6.51
N TRP A 369 8.14 3.69 -6.79
CA TRP A 369 6.70 3.67 -6.82
C TRP A 369 6.19 3.03 -8.11
N HIS A 370 4.96 2.53 -8.06
CA HIS A 370 4.20 2.30 -9.27
C HIS A 370 2.77 2.78 -9.07
N VAL A 371 2.11 3.06 -10.19
CA VAL A 371 0.65 3.18 -10.23
C VAL A 371 0.10 1.84 -10.70
N GLY A 372 -0.65 1.17 -9.83
CA GLY A 372 -1.35 -0.05 -10.15
C GLY A 372 -2.60 0.25 -10.94
N PHE A 373 -2.58 0.05 -12.26
CA PHE A 373 -3.75 0.35 -13.10
C PHE A 373 -4.97 -0.58 -13.00
N PRO A 374 -5.09 -1.63 -12.17
CA PRO A 374 -6.39 -2.25 -11.93
C PRO A 374 -7.43 -1.27 -11.40
N ASP A 375 -7.02 -0.39 -10.50
CA ASP A 375 -7.83 0.54 -9.71
C ASP A 375 -7.14 1.92 -9.52
N ALA A 376 -5.92 2.09 -10.04
CA ALA A 376 -5.06 3.26 -9.87
C ALA A 376 -4.40 3.43 -8.50
N HIS A 377 -4.26 2.38 -7.67
CA HIS A 377 -3.56 2.54 -6.38
C HIS A 377 -2.09 2.98 -6.53
N ILE A 378 -1.60 3.75 -5.56
CA ILE A 378 -0.21 4.20 -5.48
C ILE A 378 0.51 3.36 -4.43
N MET A 379 1.56 2.64 -4.82
CA MET A 379 2.32 1.80 -3.89
C MET A 379 3.79 1.65 -4.25
N GLY A 380 4.63 1.54 -3.23
CA GLY A 380 6.05 1.29 -3.39
C GLY A 380 6.31 -0.20 -3.60
N GLN A 381 7.26 -0.52 -4.46
CA GLN A 381 7.68 -1.90 -4.71
C GLN A 381 9.20 -1.96 -4.88
N HIS A 382 9.79 -3.08 -4.47
CA HIS A 382 11.22 -3.32 -4.59
C HIS A 382 11.69 -3.20 -6.05
N THR A 383 12.81 -2.53 -6.29
CA THR A 383 13.38 -2.22 -7.61
C THR A 383 13.62 -3.45 -8.48
N ALA A 384 13.97 -4.58 -7.86
CA ALA A 384 14.17 -5.87 -8.55
C ALA A 384 12.87 -6.60 -8.93
N SER A 385 11.69 -6.11 -8.50
CA SER A 385 10.43 -6.60 -9.07
C SER A 385 10.33 -6.20 -10.55
N THR A 386 9.49 -6.88 -11.32
CA THR A 386 9.23 -6.47 -12.70
C THR A 386 7.84 -5.85 -12.85
N LYS A 387 7.73 -4.79 -13.65
CA LYS A 387 6.49 -4.11 -14.06
C LYS A 387 6.61 -3.67 -15.51
N LEU A 388 5.52 -3.21 -16.11
CA LEU A 388 5.60 -2.54 -17.42
C LEU A 388 6.09 -1.10 -17.24
N VAL A 389 6.58 -0.52 -18.32
CA VAL A 389 7.17 0.81 -18.37
C VAL A 389 6.43 1.63 -19.42
N ARG A 390 6.13 2.88 -19.10
CA ARG A 390 5.64 3.87 -20.05
C ARG A 390 6.46 5.13 -19.87
N CYS A 391 7.01 5.64 -20.96
CA CYS A 391 7.83 6.83 -20.90
C CYS A 391 6.99 8.10 -21.08
N VAL A 392 7.45 9.18 -20.47
CA VAL A 392 6.89 10.52 -20.59
C VAL A 392 7.97 11.48 -21.06
N ARG A 393 7.57 12.54 -21.73
CA ARG A 393 8.40 13.72 -22.00
C ARG A 393 7.55 14.98 -21.84
N ALA A 394 8.22 16.11 -21.71
CA ALA A 394 7.61 17.43 -21.77
C ALA A 394 8.60 18.40 -22.39
N ASP A 395 8.10 19.47 -22.98
CA ASP A 395 8.98 20.52 -23.50
C ASP A 395 9.63 21.31 -22.35
N ASN A 396 10.81 21.89 -22.62
CA ASN A 396 11.59 22.69 -21.66
C ASN A 396 11.96 21.96 -20.35
N ASP A 397 12.16 20.64 -20.41
CA ASP A 397 12.44 19.79 -19.25
C ASP A 397 11.40 19.92 -18.11
N ALA A 398 10.16 20.27 -18.47
CA ALA A 398 9.08 20.43 -17.51
C ALA A 398 8.63 19.09 -16.90
N ALA A 399 8.03 19.17 -15.71
CA ALA A 399 7.44 18.01 -15.06
C ALA A 399 6.37 18.43 -14.05
N TYR A 400 5.38 17.56 -13.83
CA TYR A 400 4.41 17.74 -12.75
C TYR A 400 4.93 17.12 -11.45
N HIS A 401 5.39 17.95 -10.50
CA HIS A 401 5.87 17.51 -9.17
C HIS A 401 5.47 18.41 -7.98
N ASN A 402 4.86 19.58 -8.23
CA ASN A 402 4.41 20.65 -7.30
C ASN A 402 5.39 21.10 -6.22
N MET A 403 5.84 22.36 -6.33
CA MET A 403 6.71 23.02 -5.33
C MET A 403 6.37 24.51 -5.17
N GLN A 404 5.16 24.94 -5.53
CA GLN A 404 4.79 26.36 -5.52
C GLN A 404 3.52 26.60 -4.70
N TYR A 405 3.72 27.12 -3.49
CA TYR A 405 2.66 27.45 -2.55
C TYR A 405 2.76 28.92 -2.14
N VAL A 406 1.63 29.47 -1.70
CA VAL A 406 1.55 30.78 -1.05
C VAL A 406 0.71 30.62 0.20
N ASP A 407 1.28 30.94 1.36
CA ASP A 407 0.50 31.15 2.58
C ASP A 407 -0.25 32.48 2.46
N ASN A 408 -1.57 32.43 2.57
CA ASN A 408 -2.43 33.61 2.42
C ASN A 408 -2.53 34.42 3.73
N GLY A 409 -1.99 33.91 4.85
CA GLY A 409 -1.96 34.59 6.15
C GLY A 409 -3.30 34.59 6.91
N ASP A 410 -4.29 33.87 6.41
CA ASP A 410 -5.65 33.74 6.96
C ASP A 410 -5.99 32.30 7.38
N GLY A 411 -4.99 31.42 7.41
CA GLY A 411 -5.17 29.99 7.65
C GLY A 411 -5.45 29.17 6.39
N THR A 412 -5.26 29.76 5.20
CA THR A 412 -5.34 29.05 3.92
C THR A 412 -4.02 29.09 3.15
N VAL A 413 -3.83 28.09 2.29
CA VAL A 413 -2.67 27.97 1.39
C VAL A 413 -3.14 27.87 -0.04
N THR A 414 -2.57 28.69 -0.92
CA THR A 414 -2.79 28.59 -2.36
C THR A 414 -1.70 27.73 -3.01
N GLU A 415 -2.08 26.60 -3.57
CA GLU A 415 -1.25 25.82 -4.48
C GLU A 415 -1.30 26.44 -5.88
N LYS A 416 -0.15 26.89 -6.39
CA LYS A 416 -0.09 27.68 -7.63
C LYS A 416 -0.19 26.86 -8.91
N VAL A 417 0.26 25.59 -8.89
CA VAL A 417 0.30 24.75 -10.09
C VAL A 417 -1.11 24.32 -10.53
N THR A 418 -1.96 23.93 -9.58
CA THR A 418 -3.36 23.51 -9.84
C THR A 418 -4.35 24.67 -9.67
N ASN A 419 -3.89 25.80 -9.15
CA ASN A 419 -4.72 26.95 -8.74
C ASN A 419 -5.84 26.51 -7.78
N ARG A 420 -5.45 25.97 -6.63
CA ARG A 420 -6.34 25.52 -5.56
C ARG A 420 -6.01 26.20 -4.25
N MET A 421 -7.03 26.49 -3.46
CA MET A 421 -6.86 27.01 -2.11
C MET A 421 -7.27 25.95 -1.11
N TRP A 422 -6.41 25.70 -0.13
CA TRP A 422 -6.50 24.62 0.83
C TRP A 422 -6.62 25.18 2.24
N GLN A 423 -7.35 24.48 3.11
CA GLN A 423 -7.19 24.69 4.55
C GLN A 423 -5.73 24.41 4.95
N GLN A 424 -5.10 25.32 5.68
CA GLN A 424 -3.74 25.14 6.19
C GLN A 424 -3.71 24.15 7.36
N ASN A 425 -4.68 24.28 8.27
CA ASN A 425 -4.84 23.44 9.46
C ASN A 425 -6.17 22.66 9.38
N ILE A 426 -6.20 21.49 10.03
CA ILE A 426 -7.43 20.70 10.21
C ILE A 426 -7.93 20.79 11.66
N ASP A 427 -9.12 20.24 11.91
CA ASP A 427 -9.74 20.22 13.24
C ASP A 427 -9.44 18.96 14.07
N TYR A 428 -8.68 18.02 13.52
CA TYR A 428 -8.31 16.75 14.15
C TYR A 428 -9.52 15.88 14.55
N VAL A 429 -10.66 16.07 13.91
CA VAL A 429 -11.82 15.18 14.06
C VAL A 429 -11.79 14.14 12.94
N LYS A 430 -11.80 12.86 13.33
CA LYS A 430 -11.96 11.76 12.38
C LYS A 430 -13.44 11.58 12.06
N ARG A 431 -13.75 11.33 10.79
CA ARG A 431 -15.09 11.27 10.24
C ARG A 431 -15.21 10.08 9.30
N LYS A 432 -16.43 9.57 9.15
CA LYS A 432 -16.78 8.68 8.04
C LYS A 432 -16.75 9.44 6.72
N PHE A 433 -16.80 8.70 5.62
CA PHE A 433 -16.78 9.28 4.28
C PHE A 433 -17.86 10.35 4.08
N ASP A 434 -19.14 9.99 4.26
CA ASP A 434 -20.28 10.93 4.09
C ASP A 434 -20.21 12.14 5.03
N ASP A 435 -19.76 11.94 6.28
CA ASP A 435 -19.62 13.01 7.25
C ASP A 435 -18.48 13.97 6.88
N SER A 436 -17.46 13.48 6.17
CA SER A 436 -16.37 14.30 5.63
C SER A 436 -16.84 15.18 4.49
N LEU A 437 -17.66 14.64 3.58
CA LEU A 437 -18.28 15.41 2.49
C LEU A 437 -19.11 16.56 3.06
N LYS A 438 -20.02 16.25 4.00
CA LYS A 438 -20.86 17.25 4.67
C LYS A 438 -20.04 18.29 5.42
N TYR A 439 -19.02 17.86 6.16
CA TYR A 439 -18.15 18.76 6.91
C TYR A 439 -17.57 19.85 6.03
N CYS A 440 -17.02 19.51 4.85
CA CYS A 440 -16.48 20.51 3.96
C CYS A 440 -17.55 21.38 3.31
N GLN A 441 -18.73 20.82 2.97
CA GLN A 441 -19.85 21.60 2.42
C GLN A 441 -20.39 22.64 3.41
N ASP A 442 -20.44 22.30 4.68
CA ASP A 442 -20.97 23.18 5.74
C ASP A 442 -19.89 24.13 6.31
N LEU A 443 -18.65 24.07 5.80
CA LEU A 443 -17.53 24.81 6.36
C LEU A 443 -17.56 26.28 5.90
N GLU A 444 -17.75 27.19 6.86
CA GLU A 444 -17.43 28.62 6.68
C GLU A 444 -16.03 28.90 7.27
N TYR A 445 -15.05 29.14 6.41
CA TYR A 445 -13.66 29.31 6.83
C TYR A 445 -12.91 30.34 5.97
N ALA A 446 -12.10 31.18 6.63
CA ALA A 446 -11.32 32.27 6.02
C ALA A 446 -12.16 33.24 5.14
N GLY A 447 -13.46 33.38 5.44
CA GLY A 447 -14.37 34.23 4.67
C GLY A 447 -14.98 33.57 3.42
N TYR A 448 -14.82 32.25 3.28
CA TYR A 448 -15.38 31.46 2.19
C TYR A 448 -16.31 30.36 2.71
N ASP A 449 -17.31 30.00 1.91
CA ASP A 449 -18.37 29.02 2.18
C ASP A 449 -18.53 27.98 1.06
N ASP A 450 -17.60 27.98 0.08
CA ASP A 450 -17.57 27.09 -1.09
C ASP A 450 -16.53 25.97 -0.94
N TRP A 451 -16.25 25.57 0.30
CA TRP A 451 -15.31 24.49 0.61
C TRP A 451 -15.88 23.13 0.21
N ARG A 452 -14.98 22.21 -0.17
CA ARG A 452 -15.33 20.83 -0.51
C ARG A 452 -14.22 19.87 -0.13
N THR A 453 -14.56 18.59 -0.05
CA THR A 453 -13.57 17.53 0.06
C THR A 453 -12.83 17.45 -1.28
N PRO A 454 -11.48 17.41 -1.30
CA PRO A 454 -10.71 17.27 -2.53
C PRO A 454 -10.92 15.89 -3.16
N ASP A 455 -10.86 15.81 -4.48
CA ASP A 455 -10.76 14.51 -5.15
C ASP A 455 -9.38 13.87 -4.91
N ILE A 456 -9.19 12.61 -5.31
CA ILE A 456 -7.94 11.89 -5.05
C ILE A 456 -6.73 12.47 -5.82
N LYS A 457 -6.93 13.07 -7.00
CA LYS A 457 -5.85 13.73 -7.76
C LYS A 457 -5.47 15.07 -7.15
N GLU A 458 -6.46 15.82 -6.66
CA GLU A 458 -6.24 17.04 -5.89
C GLU A 458 -5.55 16.75 -4.57
N MET A 459 -5.97 15.75 -3.81
CA MET A 459 -5.25 15.35 -2.59
C MET A 459 -3.82 14.92 -2.89
N ASN A 460 -3.60 14.21 -4.01
CA ASN A 460 -2.26 13.82 -4.46
C ASN A 460 -1.37 15.02 -4.84
N SER A 461 -1.96 16.12 -5.31
CA SER A 461 -1.23 17.30 -5.76
C SER A 461 -0.38 17.92 -4.65
N ILE A 462 -0.85 17.92 -3.40
CA ILE A 462 -0.11 18.50 -2.27
C ILE A 462 0.93 17.54 -1.65
N VAL A 463 0.99 16.29 -2.09
CA VAL A 463 1.96 15.30 -1.59
C VAL A 463 3.37 15.66 -2.03
N ASN A 464 4.34 15.63 -1.12
CA ASN A 464 5.74 15.77 -1.46
C ASN A 464 6.41 14.38 -1.49
N TYR A 465 6.54 13.80 -2.69
CA TYR A 465 7.16 12.50 -2.91
C TYR A 465 8.70 12.47 -2.70
N ASN A 466 9.30 13.62 -2.39
CA ASN A 466 10.69 13.74 -1.94
C ASN A 466 10.82 13.76 -0.40
N LYS A 467 9.70 13.64 0.34
CA LYS A 467 9.65 13.58 1.81
C LYS A 467 8.89 12.34 2.30
N VAL A 468 9.21 11.90 3.51
CA VAL A 468 8.39 10.95 4.29
C VAL A 468 8.20 11.46 5.70
N SER A 469 7.08 11.07 6.32
CA SER A 469 6.78 11.30 7.74
C SER A 469 6.94 12.77 8.21
N PRO A 470 6.17 13.72 7.65
CA PRO A 470 5.14 13.55 6.62
C PRO A 470 5.64 13.80 5.18
N ALA A 471 5.01 13.12 4.22
CA ALA A 471 5.13 13.33 2.78
C ALA A 471 4.33 14.56 2.30
N ILE A 472 4.48 15.69 2.99
CA ILE A 472 3.85 16.98 2.66
C ILE A 472 4.81 18.11 3.08
N ASP A 473 4.63 19.30 2.51
CA ASP A 473 5.36 20.48 2.95
C ASP A 473 4.77 21.02 4.26
N GLU A 474 5.52 20.91 5.35
CA GLU A 474 5.07 21.29 6.70
C GLU A 474 5.14 22.81 6.94
N GLU A 475 5.88 23.55 6.11
CA GLU A 475 5.84 25.02 6.14
C GLU A 475 4.43 25.51 5.79
N PHE A 476 3.79 24.85 4.84
CA PHE A 476 2.44 25.19 4.37
C PHE A 476 1.35 24.32 5.00
N PHE A 477 1.64 23.09 5.42
CA PHE A 477 0.65 22.18 5.99
C PHE A 477 1.12 21.64 7.35
N PRO A 478 1.27 22.51 8.36
CA PRO A 478 1.84 22.15 9.65
C PRO A 478 0.96 21.12 10.37
N ASN A 479 1.58 20.32 11.23
CA ASN A 479 0.91 19.36 12.11
C ASN A 479 0.04 18.31 11.40
N THR A 480 0.30 18.02 10.13
CA THR A 480 -0.42 16.99 9.37
C THR A 480 -0.23 15.61 10.01
N PRO A 481 -1.30 14.92 10.47
CA PRO A 481 -1.17 13.60 11.07
C PRO A 481 -0.62 12.55 10.10
N VAL A 482 0.41 11.82 10.53
CA VAL A 482 1.05 10.73 9.76
C VAL A 482 0.58 9.33 10.14
N LYS A 483 -0.10 9.18 11.28
CA LYS A 483 -0.63 7.90 11.77
C LYS A 483 -2.09 7.68 11.42
N SER A 484 -2.55 8.22 10.30
CA SER A 484 -3.91 8.08 9.80
C SER A 484 -4.01 8.49 8.33
N PHE A 485 -5.22 8.40 7.79
CA PHE A 485 -5.54 8.79 6.41
C PHE A 485 -6.42 10.03 6.41
N PHE A 486 -6.58 10.58 5.21
CA PHE A 486 -7.49 11.67 4.90
C PHE A 486 -8.48 11.21 3.84
N TRP A 487 -9.76 11.49 4.04
CA TRP A 487 -10.78 11.21 3.04
C TRP A 487 -10.63 12.12 1.82
N THR A 488 -10.92 11.55 0.66
CA THR A 488 -11.13 12.27 -0.61
C THR A 488 -12.60 12.17 -1.00
N SER A 489 -13.05 12.97 -1.96
CA SER A 489 -14.41 12.90 -2.52
C SER A 489 -14.58 11.77 -3.55
N THR A 490 -13.48 11.15 -3.98
CA THR A 490 -13.46 10.08 -4.98
C THR A 490 -13.81 8.73 -4.36
N SER A 491 -14.78 8.03 -4.94
CA SER A 491 -15.14 6.67 -4.52
C SER A 491 -14.18 5.61 -5.11
N ASP A 492 -14.02 4.46 -4.48
CA ASP A 492 -13.21 3.37 -5.07
C ASP A 492 -14.11 2.36 -5.80
N VAL A 493 -14.03 2.38 -7.14
CA VAL A 493 -14.85 1.52 -8.02
C VAL A 493 -14.43 0.05 -7.94
N ALA A 494 -13.20 -0.27 -7.53
CA ALA A 494 -12.74 -1.66 -7.48
C ALA A 494 -13.44 -2.48 -6.38
N GLY A 495 -13.81 -1.79 -5.29
CA GLY A 495 -14.32 -2.41 -4.07
C GLY A 495 -13.39 -3.50 -3.51
N PRO A 496 -13.88 -4.36 -2.60
CA PRO A 496 -13.05 -5.40 -1.99
C PRO A 496 -12.73 -6.58 -2.93
N THR A 497 -13.16 -6.53 -4.20
CA THR A 497 -13.19 -7.69 -5.09
C THR A 497 -12.36 -7.52 -6.36
N LEU A 498 -11.15 -6.98 -6.21
CA LEU A 498 -10.10 -7.14 -7.20
C LEU A 498 -9.93 -8.61 -7.66
N HIS A 499 -10.49 -9.68 -7.08
CA HIS A 499 -10.46 -11.03 -7.71
C HIS A 499 -11.77 -11.79 -7.85
N VAL A 500 -12.93 -11.25 -7.45
CA VAL A 500 -14.11 -12.11 -7.24
C VAL A 500 -15.36 -11.70 -8.02
N ARG A 501 -15.49 -10.46 -8.51
CA ARG A 501 -16.55 -10.12 -9.47
C ARG A 501 -16.18 -8.84 -10.21
N PRO A 502 -15.98 -8.86 -11.54
CA PRO A 502 -15.85 -7.60 -12.25
C PRO A 502 -17.20 -6.88 -12.20
N LEU A 503 -17.22 -5.66 -11.67
CA LEU A 503 -18.17 -4.68 -12.19
C LEU A 503 -17.96 -4.63 -13.71
N SER A 504 -19.05 -4.58 -14.48
CA SER A 504 -18.93 -4.44 -15.92
C SER A 504 -18.26 -3.09 -16.22
N ALA A 505 -17.22 -3.09 -17.06
CA ALA A 505 -16.57 -1.87 -17.50
C ALA A 505 -17.60 -0.85 -18.01
N ARG A 506 -17.32 0.44 -17.77
CA ARG A 506 -18.16 1.52 -18.26
C ARG A 506 -18.29 1.42 -19.78
N LYS A 507 -19.51 1.58 -20.30
CA LYS A 507 -19.73 1.61 -21.74
C LYS A 507 -19.32 2.98 -22.28
N LYS A 508 -18.77 3.02 -23.49
CA LYS A 508 -18.22 4.23 -24.15
C LYS A 508 -19.13 5.48 -24.17
N ASN A 509 -20.45 5.30 -24.06
CA ASN A 509 -21.45 6.39 -24.01
C ASN A 509 -22.45 6.19 -22.87
N GLN A 510 -22.02 5.60 -21.76
CA GLN A 510 -22.88 5.38 -20.61
C GLN A 510 -23.15 6.70 -19.90
N THR A 511 -24.42 7.06 -19.69
CA THR A 511 -24.77 8.23 -18.89
C THR A 511 -24.58 7.93 -17.40
N PRO A 512 -24.38 8.93 -16.53
CA PRO A 512 -24.34 8.75 -15.08
C PRO A 512 -25.50 7.90 -14.54
N GLU A 513 -26.73 8.16 -14.99
CA GLU A 513 -27.93 7.46 -14.55
C GLU A 513 -27.95 5.98 -14.99
N GLN A 514 -27.23 5.66 -16.07
CA GLN A 514 -27.09 4.28 -16.56
C GLN A 514 -26.03 3.49 -15.78
N LEU A 515 -25.23 4.14 -14.93
CA LEU A 515 -24.17 3.54 -14.12
C LEU A 515 -24.33 3.92 -12.64
N ASP A 516 -25.51 3.63 -12.08
CA ASP A 516 -25.77 3.82 -10.65
C ASP A 516 -25.22 2.64 -9.82
N LEU A 517 -24.14 2.88 -9.08
CA LEU A 517 -23.48 1.87 -8.24
C LEU A 517 -23.79 2.02 -6.74
N ARG A 518 -24.64 2.96 -6.32
CA ARG A 518 -24.98 3.19 -4.89
C ARG A 518 -25.53 1.96 -4.17
N PHE A 519 -26.17 1.06 -4.92
CA PHE A 519 -26.76 -0.17 -4.40
C PHE A 519 -25.88 -1.41 -4.58
N THR A 520 -24.67 -1.24 -5.11
CA THR A 520 -23.69 -2.31 -5.10
C THR A 520 -23.14 -2.48 -3.68
N GLY A 521 -22.81 -3.70 -3.28
CA GLY A 521 -22.24 -3.97 -1.95
C GLY A 521 -20.82 -3.44 -1.77
N ASP A 522 -20.36 -2.57 -2.66
CA ASP A 522 -19.04 -1.97 -2.73
C ASP A 522 -19.11 -0.60 -2.04
N ASN A 523 -18.67 -0.56 -0.78
CA ASN A 523 -18.76 0.61 0.10
C ASN A 523 -17.36 1.17 0.41
N GLU A 524 -16.59 1.49 -0.64
CA GLU A 524 -15.21 1.95 -0.50
C GLU A 524 -15.02 3.35 -1.11
N GLY A 525 -14.20 4.16 -0.46
CA GLY A 525 -13.77 5.47 -0.91
C GLY A 525 -12.25 5.57 -0.90
N TRP A 526 -11.68 6.44 -1.72
CA TRP A 526 -10.25 6.68 -1.69
C TRP A 526 -9.87 7.50 -0.46
N ALA A 527 -8.87 7.02 0.27
CA ALA A 527 -8.24 7.74 1.36
C ALA A 527 -6.73 7.85 1.14
N HIS A 528 -6.16 8.99 1.53
CA HIS A 528 -4.75 9.31 1.30
C HIS A 528 -3.96 9.42 2.61
N GLY A 529 -2.80 8.78 2.69
CA GLY A 529 -1.92 8.77 3.86
C GLY A 529 -0.67 9.62 3.62
N TYR A 530 -0.34 10.49 4.57
CA TYR A 530 0.84 11.36 4.47
C TYR A 530 2.09 10.78 5.15
N LEU A 531 2.11 9.52 5.57
CA LEU A 531 3.38 8.93 6.03
C LEU A 531 4.32 8.77 4.84
N THR A 532 3.82 8.24 3.73
CA THR A 532 4.58 8.09 2.48
C THR A 532 3.89 8.65 1.23
N GLY A 533 2.65 9.14 1.33
CA GLY A 533 1.90 9.67 0.17
C GLY A 533 1.12 8.59 -0.59
N GLN A 534 0.66 7.55 0.11
CA GLN A 534 -0.08 6.42 -0.47
C GLN A 534 -1.58 6.69 -0.53
N GLY A 535 -2.24 6.15 -1.56
CA GLY A 535 -3.69 6.13 -1.68
C GLY A 535 -4.21 4.69 -1.64
N PHE A 536 -5.26 4.45 -0.85
CA PHE A 536 -5.94 3.15 -0.77
C PHE A 536 -7.45 3.30 -0.84
N GLY A 537 -8.11 2.30 -1.43
CA GLY A 537 -9.53 2.04 -1.23
C GLY A 537 -9.79 1.62 0.20
N MET A 538 -10.61 2.39 0.92
CA MET A 538 -10.95 2.20 2.32
C MET A 538 -12.45 2.09 2.51
N SER A 539 -12.88 1.27 3.47
CA SER A 539 -14.29 1.18 3.85
C SER A 539 -14.83 2.56 4.24
N LYS A 540 -15.93 3.02 3.62
CA LYS A 540 -16.55 4.33 3.93
C LYS A 540 -17.02 4.45 5.39
N ASP A 541 -17.18 3.31 6.08
CA ASP A 541 -17.47 3.23 7.52
C ASP A 541 -16.27 3.55 8.43
N SER A 542 -15.04 3.57 7.89
CA SER A 542 -13.84 3.92 8.65
C SER A 542 -13.79 5.42 8.95
N GLU A 543 -13.14 5.78 10.05
CA GLU A 543 -13.01 7.18 10.47
C GLU A 543 -11.61 7.72 10.17
N PHE A 544 -11.53 8.73 9.30
CA PHE A 544 -10.29 9.40 8.88
C PHE A 544 -10.41 10.91 8.94
N TYR A 545 -9.28 11.61 8.87
CA TYR A 545 -9.28 13.08 8.89
C TYR A 545 -9.81 13.65 7.58
N THR A 546 -10.15 14.94 7.59
CA THR A 546 -10.61 15.66 6.41
C THR A 546 -9.85 16.97 6.31
N ARG A 547 -9.40 17.32 5.10
CA ARG A 547 -8.84 18.62 4.76
C ARG A 547 -9.63 19.13 3.55
N CYS A 548 -10.21 20.32 3.67
CA CYS A 548 -11.03 20.87 2.61
C CYS A 548 -10.20 21.70 1.63
N VAL A 549 -10.68 21.76 0.39
CA VAL A 549 -10.15 22.55 -0.72
C VAL A 549 -11.27 23.41 -1.30
N ARG A 550 -10.91 24.49 -1.98
CA ARG A 550 -11.80 25.29 -2.82
C ARG A 550 -11.11 25.69 -4.12
N ASN A 551 -11.93 26.02 -5.12
CA ASN A 551 -11.49 26.56 -6.40
C ASN A 551 -11.63 28.10 -6.33
N PRO A 552 -10.53 28.87 -6.29
CA PRO A 552 -10.59 30.33 -6.11
C PRO A 552 -11.31 31.09 -7.22
#